data_AF-A0A3N6RMW6-F1
#
_entry.id   AF-A0A3N6RMW6-F1
#
_cell.length_a   1.000
_cell.length_b   1.000
_cell.length_c   1.000
_cell.angle_alpha   90.00
_cell.angle_beta   90.00
_cell.angle_gamma   90.00
#
_symmetry.space_group_name_H-M   'P 1'
#
loop_
_entity.id
_entity.type
_entity.pdbx_description
1 polymer ?
#
loop_
_entity_poly.entity_id
_entity_poly.type
_entity_poly.pdbx_seq_one_letter_code
_entity_poly.pdbx_strand_id
1 'polypeptide(L)' 'MKFMSEIKEICTVYLGNSMLDDDYTLYEDGQVKRFYDRNQWSLNNEEWVEVKNLSDRIKQKLLDKCPEDYKNKARQLLSL' A
#
# COMPACT_ATOMS: atom_id res chain seq x y z
N MET A 1 28.03 -11.49 -0.06
CA MET A 1 27.00 -10.88 -0.92
C MET A 1 25.67 -11.06 -0.19
N LYS A 2 25.08 -9.98 0.34
CA LYS A 2 23.78 -10.05 1.03
C LYS A 2 22.73 -10.24 -0.06
N PHE A 3 22.03 -11.36 -0.07
CA PHE A 3 20.81 -11.50 -0.86
C PHE A 3 19.85 -10.42 -0.37
N MET A 4 19.60 -9.39 -1.21
CA MET A 4 18.44 -8.55 -1.03
C MET A 4 17.25 -9.45 -1.35
N SER A 5 16.58 -9.97 -0.33
CA SER A 5 15.30 -10.66 -0.53
C SER A 5 14.38 -9.68 -1.26
N GLU A 6 13.87 -10.08 -2.42
CA GLU A 6 12.81 -9.35 -3.09
C GLU A 6 11.63 -9.22 -2.11
N ILE A 7 11.33 -7.99 -1.69
CA ILE A 7 10.21 -7.73 -0.80
C ILE A 7 8.95 -7.93 -1.65
N LYS A 8 8.16 -8.94 -1.30
CA LYS A 8 6.96 -9.29 -2.09
C LYS A 8 5.79 -8.38 -1.75
N GLU A 9 5.03 -8.06 -2.78
CA GLU A 9 3.75 -7.38 -2.67
C GLU A 9 2.68 -8.35 -2.17
N ILE A 10 1.87 -7.91 -1.21
CA ILE A 10 0.71 -8.66 -0.72
C ILE A 10 -0.54 -8.25 -1.48
N CYS A 11 -0.85 -6.95 -1.47
CA CYS A 11 -2.04 -6.43 -2.14
C CYS A 11 -1.93 -4.93 -2.43
N THR A 12 -2.65 -4.49 -3.46
CA THR A 12 -2.76 -3.09 -3.87
C THR A 12 -4.22 -2.66 -3.87
N VAL A 13 -4.48 -1.43 -3.44
CA VAL A 13 -5.80 -0.80 -3.56
C VAL A 13 -5.68 0.53 -4.31
N TYR A 14 -6.55 0.69 -5.31
CA TYR A 14 -6.76 1.95 -6.02
C TYR A 14 -7.74 2.82 -5.23
N LEU A 15 -7.31 4.01 -4.78
CA LEU A 15 -8.15 5.01 -4.10
C LEU A 15 -8.25 6.34 -4.87
N GLY A 16 -7.68 6.38 -6.08
CA GLY A 16 -7.76 7.52 -6.98
C GLY A 16 -9.17 7.77 -7.54
N ASN A 17 -9.25 8.65 -8.52
CA ASN A 17 -10.46 8.96 -9.27
C ASN A 17 -10.17 8.95 -10.77
N SER A 18 -11.17 9.24 -11.62
CA SER A 18 -11.00 9.19 -13.07
C SER A 18 -9.90 10.10 -13.67
N MET A 19 -9.29 10.98 -12.88
CA MET A 19 -8.27 11.94 -13.33
C MET A 19 -6.94 11.86 -12.57
N LEU A 20 -6.91 11.31 -11.35
CA LEU A 20 -5.72 11.29 -10.49
C LEU A 20 -5.63 9.95 -9.77
N ASP A 21 -4.49 9.27 -9.93
CA ASP A 21 -4.22 8.02 -9.25
C ASP A 21 -3.84 8.22 -7.77
N ASP A 22 -4.19 7.25 -6.92
CA ASP A 22 -3.84 7.23 -5.50
C ASP A 22 -3.84 5.78 -4.99
N ASP A 23 -2.77 5.06 -5.32
CA ASP A 23 -2.61 3.64 -5.09
C ASP A 23 -1.76 3.37 -3.87
N TYR A 24 -2.15 2.37 -3.10
CA TYR A 24 -1.39 1.90 -1.95
C TYR A 24 -1.10 0.41 -2.10
N THR A 25 0.16 0.03 -2.01
CA THR A 25 0.63 -1.36 -2.07
C THR A 25 1.25 -1.75 -0.73
N LEU A 26 0.70 -2.80 -0.10
CA LEU A 26 1.26 -3.39 1.13
C LEU A 26 2.27 -4.48 0.77
N TYR A 27 3.43 -4.44 1.43
CA TYR A 27 4.52 -5.38 1.27
C TYR A 27 4.65 -6.34 2.46
N GLU A 28 5.32 -7.48 2.25
CA GLU A 28 5.48 -8.53 3.27
C GLU A 28 6.25 -8.12 4.52
N ASP A 29 7.07 -7.08 4.44
CA ASP A 29 7.83 -6.51 5.55
C ASP A 29 7.05 -5.43 6.33
N GLY A 30 5.80 -5.15 5.92
CA GLY A 30 4.93 -4.16 6.54
C GLY A 30 5.13 -2.74 6.03
N GLN A 31 6.00 -2.52 5.03
CA GLN A 31 6.05 -1.23 4.34
C GLN A 31 4.84 -1.05 3.42
N VAL A 32 4.41 0.19 3.26
CA VAL A 32 3.39 0.56 2.28
C VAL A 32 4.00 1.55 1.30
N LYS A 33 3.94 1.22 0.01
CA LYS A 33 4.29 2.16 -1.06
C LYS A 33 3.01 2.84 -1.53
N ARG A 34 3.07 4.16 -1.68
CA ARG A 34 2.02 4.95 -2.30
C ARG A 34 2.48 5.40 -3.68
N PHE A 35 1.67 5.17 -4.71
CA PHE A 35 1.85 5.70 -6.05
C PHE A 35 0.69 6.65 -6.35
N TYR A 36 0.96 7.93 -6.64
CA TYR A 36 -0.12 8.92 -6.73
C TYR A 36 0.19 10.09 -7.67
N ASP A 37 -0.89 10.68 -8.17
CA ASP A 37 -0.85 11.96 -8.87
C ASP A 37 -1.22 13.08 -7.91
N ARG A 38 -0.33 14.07 -7.78
CA ARG A 38 -0.63 15.24 -6.96
C ARG A 38 -1.61 16.17 -7.68
N ASN A 39 -1.43 16.31 -8.98
CA ASN A 39 -2.28 17.07 -9.91
C ASN A 39 -1.85 16.78 -11.36
N GLN A 40 -2.57 17.32 -12.34
CA GLN A 40 -2.30 17.16 -13.77
C GLN A 40 -0.90 17.60 -14.26
N TRP A 41 -0.11 18.29 -13.43
CA TRP A 41 1.26 18.72 -13.72
C TRP A 41 2.32 17.96 -12.90
N SER A 42 1.89 17.06 -12.01
CA SER A 42 2.76 16.30 -11.10
C SER A 42 2.17 14.91 -10.95
N LEU A 43 2.53 14.06 -11.90
CA LEU A 43 2.03 12.70 -12.07
C LEU A 43 3.09 11.67 -11.63
N ASN A 44 2.64 10.44 -11.38
CA ASN A 44 3.50 9.28 -11.12
C ASN A 44 4.46 9.47 -9.91
N ASN A 45 4.00 10.12 -8.85
CA ASN A 45 4.80 10.28 -7.64
C ASN A 45 4.79 8.98 -6.84
N GLU A 46 5.90 8.68 -6.17
CA GLU A 46 6.04 7.51 -5.30
C GLU A 46 6.59 7.89 -3.94
N GLU A 47 6.04 7.32 -2.87
CA GLU A 47 6.58 7.47 -1.52
C GLU A 47 6.38 6.21 -0.69
N TRP A 48 7.28 5.98 0.26
CA TRP A 48 7.12 4.97 1.30
C TRP A 48 6.41 5.58 2.50
N VAL A 49 5.29 4.99 2.89
CA VAL A 49 4.46 5.43 4.01
C VAL A 49 4.52 4.39 5.11
N GLU A 50 4.89 4.83 6.32
CA GLU A 50 4.81 3.96 7.49
C GLU A 50 3.34 3.67 7.84
N VAL A 51 3.03 2.42 8.19
CA VAL A 51 1.68 1.99 8.57
C VAL A 51 1.05 2.87 9.65
N LYS A 52 1.85 3.34 10.61
CA LYS A 52 1.38 4.22 11.70
C LYS A 52 0.87 5.59 11.20
N ASN A 53 1.31 6.02 10.02
CA ASN A 53 0.92 7.28 9.39
C ASN A 53 -0.30 7.12 8.47
N LEU A 54 -0.74 5.88 8.20
CA LEU A 54 -1.95 5.62 7.41
C LEU A 54 -3.21 5.80 8.26
N SER A 55 -4.24 6.41 7.68
CA SER A 55 -5.56 6.46 8.30
C SER A 55 -6.20 5.06 8.38
N ASP A 56 -7.02 4.84 9.39
CA ASP A 56 -7.75 3.55 9.57
C ASP A 56 -8.61 3.20 8.37
N ARG A 57 -9.14 4.21 7.66
CA ARG A 57 -9.88 4.03 6.41
C ARG A 57 -9.01 3.38 5.33
N ILE A 58 -7.78 3.86 5.12
CA ILE A 58 -6.88 3.32 4.10
C ILE A 58 -6.45 1.90 4.49
N LYS A 59 -6.12 1.69 5.77
CA LYS A 59 -5.78 0.36 6.29
C LYS A 59 -6.91 -0.65 6.05
N GLN A 60 -8.15 -0.28 6.34
CA GLN A 60 -9.30 -1.16 6.11
C GLN A 60 -9.46 -1.47 4.61
N LYS A 61 -9.28 -0.48 3.74
CA LYS A 61 -9.37 -0.67 2.28
C LYS A 61 -8.27 -1.60 1.74
N LEU A 62 -7.05 -1.51 2.25
CA LEU A 62 -5.97 -2.45 1.95
C LEU A 62 -6.36 -3.86 2.41
N LEU A 63 -6.78 -4.01 3.66
CA LEU A 63 -7.17 -5.31 4.22
C LEU A 63 -8.31 -5.97 3.42
N ASP A 64 -9.30 -5.19 2.98
CA ASP A 64 -10.43 -5.68 2.20
C ASP A 64 -10.02 -6.20 0.81
N LYS A 65 -8.91 -5.68 0.25
CA LYS A 65 -8.37 -6.07 -1.07
C LYS A 65 -7.34 -7.19 -1.00
N CYS A 66 -6.79 -7.44 0.17
CA CYS A 66 -5.81 -8.50 0.36
C CYS A 66 -6.44 -9.89 0.14
N PRO A 67 -5.71 -10.84 -0.51
CA PRO A 67 -6.18 -12.21 -0.68
C PRO A 67 -6.47 -12.87 0.67
N GLU A 68 -7.44 -13.77 0.72
CA GLU A 68 -7.90 -14.40 1.98
C GLU A 68 -6.74 -15.05 2.75
N ASP A 69 -5.86 -15.77 2.06
CA ASP A 69 -4.68 -16.44 2.63
C ASP A 69 -3.70 -15.46 3.30
N TYR A 70 -3.72 -14.19 2.88
CA TYR A 70 -2.86 -13.14 3.41
C TYR A 70 -3.59 -12.18 4.35
N LYS A 71 -4.92 -12.25 4.52
CA LYS A 71 -5.68 -11.29 5.34
C LYS A 71 -5.24 -11.24 6.79
N ASN A 72 -4.94 -12.39 7.40
CA ASN A 72 -4.48 -12.43 8.79
C ASN A 72 -3.10 -11.76 8.95
N LYS A 73 -2.17 -12.02 8.01
CA LYS A 73 -0.86 -11.36 7.97
C LYS A 73 -1.01 -9.85 7.71
N ALA A 74 -1.83 -9.47 6.74
CA ALA A 74 -2.10 -8.08 6.41
C ALA A 74 -2.70 -7.31 7.59
N ARG A 75 -3.64 -7.90 8.34
CA ARG A 75 -4.19 -7.29 9.57
C ARG A 75 -3.10 -6.97 10.59
N GLN A 76 -2.19 -7.91 10.84
CA GLN A 76 -1.07 -7.70 11.75
C GLN A 76 -0.13 -6.59 11.26
N LEU A 77 0.24 -6.62 9.98
CA LEU A 77 1.12 -5.61 9.38
C LEU A 77 0.49 -4.21 9.41
N LEU A 78 -0.83 -4.10 9.19
CA LEU A 78 -1.57 -2.84 9.19
C LEU A 78 -1.93 -2.33 10.60
N SER A 79 -1.62 -3.10 11.65
CA SER A 79 -1.96 -2.78 13.04
C SER A 79 -3.47 -2.54 13.24
N LEU A 80 -4.30 -3.45 12.69
CA LEU A 80 -5.78 -3.48 12.78
C LEU A 80 -6.29 -4.68 13.59
#